data_AF-A0A2N2G5P2-F1
#
_entry.id   AF-A0A2N2G5P2-F1
#
_cell.length_a   1.000
_cell.length_b   1.000
_cell.length_c   1.000
_cell.angle_alpha   90.00
_cell.angle_beta   90.00
_cell.angle_gamma   90.00
#
_symmetry.space_group_name_H-M   'P 1'
#
loop_
_entity.id
_entity.type
_entity.pdbx_description
1 polymer ?
#
loop_
_entity_poly.entity_id
_entity_poly.type
_entity_poly.pdbx_seq_one_letter_code
_entity_poly.pdbx_strand_id
1 'polypeptide(L)' 'MPYVNIRLAGTLTREQKEEMCAGVTKVIAEVTNKPEDSILIFVDEDQHENIAKGGKLLKKPA' A
#
# COMPACT_ATOMS: atom_id res chain seq x y z
N MET A 1 -8.93 -13.26 -8.69
CA MET A 1 -9.26 -12.00 -8.02
C MET A 1 -8.33 -11.83 -6.83
N PRO A 2 -7.08 -11.41 -7.06
CA PRO A 2 -6.15 -11.08 -5.99
C PRO A 2 -6.63 -9.88 -5.17
N TYR A 3 -6.33 -9.89 -3.88
CA TYR A 3 -6.59 -8.80 -2.95
C TYR A 3 -5.28 -8.38 -2.31
N VAL A 4 -5.04 -7.07 -2.24
CA VAL A 4 -3.87 -6.47 -1.61
C VAL A 4 -4.33 -5.40 -0.63
N ASN A 5 -3.79 -5.45 0.58
CA ASN A 5 -3.93 -4.38 1.56
C ASN A 5 -2.55 -3.79 1.85
N ILE A 6 -2.40 -2.51 1.53
CA ILE A 6 -1.17 -1.75 1.74
C ILE A 6 -1.40 -0.86 2.94
N ARG A 7 -0.65 -1.11 4.02
CA ARG A 7 -0.70 -0.28 5.23
C ARG A 7 0.59 0.50 5.35
N LEU A 8 0.50 1.81 5.52
CA LEU A 8 1.67 2.68 5.61
C LEU A 8 1.55 3.73 6.72
N ALA A 9 2.70 4.17 7.21
CA ALA A 9 2.81 5.26 8.16
C ALA A 9 2.87 6.60 7.41
N GLY A 10 1.93 7.50 7.70
CA GLY A 10 1.75 8.77 7.02
C GLY A 10 0.75 8.69 5.86
N THR A 11 0.71 9.76 5.07
CA THR A 11 -0.22 9.93 3.95
C THR A 11 0.54 10.14 2.65
N LEU A 12 0.04 9.56 1.57
CA LEU A 12 0.49 9.76 0.20
C LEU A 12 -0.40 10.78 -0.51
N THR A 13 0.17 11.48 -1.50
CA THR A 13 -0.64 12.25 -2.44
C THR A 13 -1.47 11.33 -3.33
N ARG A 14 -2.45 11.90 -4.05
CA ARG A 14 -3.27 11.14 -5.00
C ARG A 14 -2.41 10.51 -6.09
N GLU A 15 -1.47 11.27 -6.65
CA GLU A 15 -0.57 10.83 -7.71
C GLU A 15 0.31 9.67 -7.25
N GLN A 16 0.85 9.75 -6.01
CA GLN A 16 1.64 8.67 -5.42
C GLN A 16 0.81 7.40 -5.24
N LYS A 17 -0.47 7.51 -4.83
CA LYS A 17 -1.36 6.35 -4.73
C LYS A 17 -1.65 5.74 -6.10
N GLU A 18 -1.90 6.57 -7.10
CA GLU A 18 -2.16 6.12 -8.48
C GLU A 18 -0.95 5.37 -9.05
N GLU A 19 0.26 5.93 -8.93
CA GLU A 19 1.50 5.28 -9.37
C GLU A 19 1.76 3.97 -8.63
N MET A 20 1.63 3.96 -7.30
CA MET A 20 1.83 2.77 -6.47
C MET A 20 0.84 1.66 -6.84
N CYS A 21 -0.46 1.98 -6.94
CA CYS A 21 -1.49 1.00 -7.28
C CYS A 21 -1.27 0.42 -8.68
N ALA A 22 -0.90 1.25 -9.67
CA ALA A 22 -0.59 0.78 -11.01
C ALA A 22 0.60 -0.20 -11.01
N GLY A 23 1.68 0.13 -10.29
CA GLY A 23 2.85 -0.73 -10.16
C GLY A 23 2.55 -2.07 -9.51
N VAL A 24 1.79 -2.07 -8.40
CA VAL A 24 1.42 -3.28 -7.67
C VAL A 24 0.50 -4.18 -8.51
N THR A 25 -0.51 -3.61 -9.16
CA THR A 25 -1.42 -4.34 -10.06
C THR A 25 -0.64 -5.04 -11.18
N LYS A 26 0.28 -4.33 -11.83
CA LYS A 26 1.10 -4.88 -12.91
C LYS A 26 1.91 -6.09 -12.46
N VAL A 27 2.64 -5.98 -11.34
CA VAL A 27 3.47 -7.09 -10.82
C VAL A 27 2.63 -8.32 -10.51
N ILE A 28 1.47 -8.14 -9.89
CA ILE A 28 0.60 -9.27 -9.54
C ILE A 28 0.02 -9.91 -10.79
N ALA A 29 -0.44 -9.13 -11.76
CA ALA A 29 -0.98 -9.66 -13.01
C ALA A 29 0.08 -10.48 -13.77
N GLU A 30 1.30 -9.94 -13.89
CA GLU A 30 2.43 -10.59 -14.56
C GLU A 30 2.84 -11.92 -13.90
N VAL A 31 2.98 -11.95 -12.57
CA VAL A 31 3.44 -13.16 -11.85
C VAL A 31 2.35 -14.22 -11.76
N THR A 32 1.08 -13.81 -11.62
CA THR A 32 -0.02 -14.73 -11.32
C THR A 32 -0.89 -15.09 -12.53
N ASN A 33 -0.65 -14.47 -13.69
CA ASN A 33 -1.49 -14.59 -14.89
C ASN A 33 -2.97 -14.29 -14.61
N LYS A 34 -3.26 -13.40 -13.66
CA LYS A 34 -4.62 -12.93 -13.38
C LYS A 34 -4.90 -11.62 -14.12
N PRO A 35 -6.13 -11.41 -14.63
CA PRO A 35 -6.51 -10.13 -15.23
C PRO A 35 -6.31 -8.96 -14.25
N GLU A 36 -5.79 -7.84 -14.75
CA GLU A 36 -5.54 -6.63 -13.95
C GLU A 36 -6.82 -6.08 -13.31
N ASP A 37 -7.93 -6.09 -14.03
CA ASP A 37 -9.25 -5.64 -13.56
C ASP A 37 -9.83 -6.50 -12.43
N SER A 38 -9.26 -7.69 -12.18
CA SER A 38 -9.64 -8.57 -11.10
C SER A 38 -8.86 -8.32 -9.80
N ILE A 39 -7.92 -7.36 -9.79
CA ILE A 39 -7.05 -7.06 -8.65
C ILE A 39 -7.63 -5.89 -7.86
N LEU A 40 -7.86 -6.11 -6.57
CA LEU A 40 -8.34 -5.07 -5.66
C LEU A 40 -7.22 -4.64 -4.71
N ILE A 41 -6.98 -3.33 -4.63
CA ILE A 41 -5.98 -2.73 -3.74
C ILE A 41 -6.67 -1.77 -2.78
N PHE A 42 -6.42 -1.96 -1.49
CA PHE A 42 -6.87 -1.09 -0.42
C PHE A 42 -5.64 -0.45 0.23
N VAL A 43 -5.70 0.87 0.45
CA VAL A 43 -4.59 1.63 1.03
C VAL A 43 -5.04 2.21 2.36
N ASP A 44 -4.45 1.70 3.45
CA ASP A 44 -4.67 2.20 4.80
C ASP A 44 -3.50 3.07 5.24
N GLU A 45 -3.80 4.33 5.52
CA GLU A 45 -2.85 5.34 5.96
C GLU A 45 -3.08 5.62 7.43
N ASP A 46 -2.03 5.51 8.24
CA ASP A 46 -2.13 5.75 9.68
C ASP A 46 -1.02 6.70 10.16
N GLN A 47 -1.28 7.41 11.25
CA GLN A 47 -0.28 8.28 11.84
C GLN A 47 0.86 7.46 12.44
N HIS A 48 2.08 8.02 12.41
CA HIS A 48 3.27 7.33 12.90
C HIS A 48 3.14 6.95 14.38
N GLU A 49 2.47 7.80 15.17
CA GLU A 49 2.19 7.57 16.59
C GLU A 49 1.20 6.43 16.88
N ASN A 50 0.48 5.94 15.87
CA ASN A 50 -0.42 4.80 15.99
C ASN A 50 0.25 3.48 15.60
N ILE A 51 1.48 3.53 15.06
CA ILE A 51 2.20 2.36 14.58
C ILE A 51 3.40 2.10 15.49
N ALA A 52 3.57 0.85 15.92
CA ALA A 52 4.74 0.41 16.70
C ALA A 52 5.60 -0.58 15.91
N LYS A 53 6.93 -0.46 16.02
CA LYS A 53 7.89 -1.45 15.53
C LYS A 53 8.82 -1.83 16.68
N GLY A 54 8.87 -3.13 17.02
CA GLY A 54 9.70 -3.62 18.12
C GLY A 54 9.33 -3.04 19.49
N GLY A 55 8.03 -2.79 19.73
CA GLY A 55 7.52 -2.24 20.99
C GLY A 55 7.72 -0.74 21.18
N LYS A 56 8.14 -0.01 20.14
CA LYS A 56 8.29 1.46 20.18
C LYS A 56 7.45 2.10 19.10
N LEU A 57 6.72 3.16 19.45
CA LEU A 57 5.97 3.97 18.48
C LEU A 57 6.93 4.59 17.46
N LEU A 58 6.48 4.66 16.20
CA LEU A 58 7.23 5.34 15.16
C LEU A 58 7.23 6.84 15.45
N LYS A 59 8.35 7.49 15.13
CA LYS A 59 8.44 8.95 15.07
C LYS A 59 8.19 9.37 13.63
N LYS A 60 7.52 10.51 13.45
CA LYS A 60 7.44 11.14 12.13
C LYS A 60 8.86 11.39 11.61
N PRO A 61 9.16 11.04 10.34
CA PRO A 61 10.42 11.40 9.71
C PRO A 61 10.65 12.92 9.80
N ALA A 62 11.90 13.31 10.04
CA ALA A 62 12.31 14.72 10.05
C ALA A 62 12.32 15.29 8.63
#